data_AF-A0AA40HAF0-F1
#
_entry.id   AF-A0AA40HAF0-F1
#
_cell.length_a   1.000
_cell.length_b   1.000
_cell.length_c   1.000
_cell.angle_alpha   90.00
_cell.angle_beta   90.00
_cell.angle_gamma   90.00
#
_symmetry.space_group_name_H-M   'P 1'
#
loop_
_entity.id
_entity.type
_entity.pdbx_description
1 polymer ?
#
loop_
_entity_poly.entity_id
_entity_poly.type
_entity_poly.pdbx_seq_one_letter_code
_entity_poly.pdbx_strand_id
1 'polypeptide(L)'
;MLAARHVVCALSGGVDSAVAALLLRRRGYQVTGVFMKNWDSLDEHGVCTADKDCEDAYRVCQILDIPFHQVSYVKEYWNDVFSDFLNEYEKGRTPNPDVVCNKQIKFKCFFRYALDNLGADAVATGHYARTSLEDEEVFQQKHIKRPEGLFRNRFEVRNAVKLLQAADSFKDQTFFLSQVPQEALRRTLFPLGGLTKDFVKKIAAENGLHHVLQKKESMGICFVGKRNFEKFILQPRPGRFISIEDDTVLGTHKGWFLYTLGQRAKIGGLREPWYVVEKDSAKGDVFVAPRVDHPALYRDLLRTNRVHWIAEEPPAALVRDKMMECHFRFYHQMALVPCVLTLNQDGTVWVTAVKAVRALAPGQFAVFYKGEECLGSGKILRLGPSAYTLQKGRSRSGPRRQPQPGTRALSAGSGFGGAEPGGRPAAGLLLDPGAWPPLLPRRGRKDLLLWVCPRPTPSASYPPGGAAGTARNKRLSSTCILTAASVGTGRRGRQGVGTAHTWDLPGVCWEDHPYAWH
;
A
#
# COMPACT_ATOMS: atom_id res chain seq x y z
N MET A 1 44.55 -3.57 -5.00
CA MET A 1 43.26 -4.02 -4.44
C MET A 1 42.21 -3.03 -4.88
N LEU A 2 41.11 -3.47 -5.50
CA LEU A 2 39.94 -2.60 -5.67
C LEU A 2 39.49 -2.17 -4.26
N ALA A 3 39.31 -0.87 -4.03
CA ALA A 3 38.78 -0.39 -2.76
C ALA A 3 37.42 -1.04 -2.50
N ALA A 4 37.19 -1.51 -1.27
CA ALA A 4 35.90 -2.09 -0.89
C ALA A 4 34.80 -1.02 -1.05
N ARG A 5 33.72 -1.36 -1.76
CA ARG A 5 32.60 -0.44 -1.99
C ARG A 5 31.92 -0.10 -0.67
N HIS A 6 31.65 1.19 -0.47
CA HIS A 6 31.03 1.70 0.76
C HIS A 6 29.51 1.74 0.63
N VAL A 7 28.82 1.00 1.51
CA VAL A 7 27.37 0.90 1.54
C VAL A 7 26.84 1.39 2.88
N VAL A 8 25.97 2.40 2.84
CA VAL A 8 25.29 2.89 4.04
C VAL A 8 23.93 2.21 4.19
N CYS A 9 23.77 1.41 5.25
CA CYS A 9 22.54 0.67 5.52
C CYS A 9 21.66 1.41 6.53
N ALA A 10 20.40 1.66 6.15
CA ALA A 10 19.39 2.19 7.07
C ALA A 10 19.00 1.11 8.11
N LEU A 11 19.30 1.38 9.38
CA LEU A 11 18.99 0.51 10.51
C LEU A 11 17.82 1.09 11.31
N SER A 12 16.81 0.26 11.53
CA SER A 12 15.58 0.64 12.27
C SER A 12 15.54 0.09 13.69
N GLY A 13 16.52 -0.71 14.10
CA GLY A 13 16.45 -1.52 15.33
C GLY A 13 15.56 -2.76 15.19
N GLY A 14 15.11 -3.09 13.97
CA GLY A 14 14.38 -4.31 13.65
C GLY A 14 15.24 -5.38 12.99
N VAL A 15 14.76 -6.63 13.03
CA VAL A 15 15.44 -7.82 12.49
C VAL A 15 15.79 -7.70 11.00
N ASP A 16 14.90 -7.11 10.19
CA ASP A 16 15.09 -7.03 8.74
C ASP A 16 16.30 -6.18 8.37
N SER A 17 16.39 -4.97 8.94
CA SER A 17 17.54 -4.10 8.70
C SER A 17 18.85 -4.68 9.27
N ALA A 18 18.78 -5.41 10.38
CA ALA A 18 19.96 -6.05 10.97
C ALA A 18 20.52 -7.15 10.06
N VAL A 19 19.64 -8.02 9.54
CA VAL A 19 20.04 -9.07 8.60
C VAL A 19 20.50 -8.48 7.27
N ALA A 20 19.87 -7.41 6.79
CA ALA A 20 20.32 -6.73 5.59
C ALA A 20 21.78 -6.22 5.72
N ALA A 21 22.12 -5.56 6.83
CA ALA A 21 23.50 -5.12 7.11
C ALA A 21 24.48 -6.30 7.24
N LEU A 22 24.07 -7.38 7.92
CA LEU A 22 24.87 -8.60 8.03
C LEU A 22 25.19 -9.21 6.66
N LEU A 23 24.20 -9.32 5.77
CA LEU A 23 24.37 -9.88 4.43
C LEU A 23 25.33 -9.05 3.59
N LEU A 24 25.23 -7.71 3.67
CA LEU A 24 26.16 -6.80 2.98
C LEU A 24 27.58 -6.95 3.50
N ARG A 25 27.77 -7.02 4.82
CA ARG A 25 29.09 -7.24 5.43
C ARG A 25 29.69 -8.57 4.96
N ARG A 26 28.89 -9.65 4.93
CA ARG A 26 29.32 -10.98 4.46
C ARG A 26 29.70 -11.00 2.98
N ARG A 27 29.13 -10.11 2.16
CA ARG A 27 29.49 -9.93 0.74
C ARG A 27 30.79 -9.13 0.55
N GLY A 28 31.41 -8.65 1.63
CA GLY A 28 32.69 -7.93 1.59
C GLY A 28 32.58 -6.42 1.39
N TYR A 29 31.37 -5.85 1.47
CA TYR A 29 31.17 -4.41 1.44
C TYR A 29 31.67 -3.74 2.72
N GLN A 30 32.19 -2.51 2.59
CA GLN A 30 32.38 -1.65 3.75
C GLN A 30 31.00 -1.10 4.15
N VAL A 31 30.45 -1.58 5.26
CA VAL A 31 29.08 -1.21 5.67
C VAL A 31 29.11 -0.18 6.79
N THR A 32 28.29 0.86 6.69
CA THR A 32 28.00 1.80 7.78
C THR A 32 26.51 1.77 8.11
N GLY A 33 26.15 1.57 9.38
CA GLY A 33 24.77 1.62 9.84
C GLY A 33 24.33 3.04 10.18
N VAL A 34 23.14 3.43 9.73
CA VAL A 34 22.54 4.73 10.07
C VAL A 34 21.14 4.54 10.65
N PHE A 35 20.91 5.06 11.85
CA PHE A 35 19.59 5.15 12.47
C PHE A 35 18.97 6.54 12.25
N MET A 36 17.69 6.59 11.91
CA MET A 36 16.96 7.83 11.64
C MET A 36 15.94 8.10 12.76
N LYS A 37 16.12 9.18 13.52
CA LYS A 37 15.11 9.72 14.43
C LYS A 37 14.20 10.69 13.66
N ASN A 38 12.99 10.26 13.35
CA ASN A 38 12.04 11.05 12.53
C ASN A 38 10.86 11.60 13.32
N TRP A 39 10.76 11.26 14.59
CA TRP A 39 9.73 11.74 15.49
C TRP A 39 10.34 12.05 16.85
N ASP A 40 9.91 13.14 17.49
CA ASP A 40 10.26 13.42 18.87
C ASP A 40 9.11 13.06 19.80
N SER A 41 9.41 12.27 20.83
CA SER A 41 8.44 11.83 21.83
C SER A 41 8.42 12.72 23.06
N LEU A 42 9.33 13.71 23.16
CA LEU A 42 9.36 14.67 24.26
C LEU A 42 8.09 15.54 24.36
N ASP A 43 7.31 15.60 23.28
CA ASP A 43 6.01 16.29 23.24
C ASP A 43 4.86 15.48 23.88
N GLU A 44 5.10 14.25 24.35
CA GLU A 44 4.04 13.38 24.88
C GLU A 44 4.50 12.54 26.08
N HIS A 45 3.66 12.49 27.13
CA HIS A 45 3.92 11.79 28.39
C HIS A 45 4.01 10.25 28.24
N GLY A 46 5.09 9.73 27.64
CA GLY A 46 5.28 8.29 27.41
C GLY A 46 6.73 7.85 27.28
N VAL A 47 6.98 6.55 27.54
CA VAL A 47 8.28 5.89 27.38
C VAL A 47 8.71 5.96 25.91
N CYS A 48 9.87 6.56 25.63
CA CYS A 48 10.39 6.72 24.28
C CYS A 48 10.70 5.35 23.64
N THR A 49 9.89 4.93 22.68
CA THR A 49 10.13 3.73 21.87
C THR A 49 11.30 3.92 20.90
N ALA A 50 11.49 5.14 20.40
CA ALA A 50 12.57 5.47 19.46
C ALA A 50 13.96 5.31 20.08
N ASP A 51 14.13 5.58 21.38
CA ASP A 51 15.42 5.41 22.06
C ASP A 51 15.81 3.93 22.16
N LYS A 52 14.83 3.04 22.44
CA LYS A 52 15.05 1.59 22.45
C LYS A 52 15.37 1.06 21.04
N ASP A 53 14.67 1.55 20.02
CA ASP A 53 14.96 1.20 18.63
C ASP A 53 16.37 1.63 18.21
N CYS A 54 16.82 2.80 18.68
CA CYS A 54 18.17 3.31 18.46
C CYS A 54 19.22 2.45 19.18
N GLU A 55 18.98 2.08 20.44
CA GLU A 55 19.87 1.21 21.21
C GLU A 55 20.00 -0.17 20.56
N ASP A 56 18.91 -0.75 20.08
CA ASP A 56 18.95 -2.03 19.35
C ASP A 56 19.72 -1.90 18.02
N ALA A 57 19.53 -0.80 17.28
CA ALA A 57 20.30 -0.55 16.06
C ALA A 57 21.79 -0.40 16.35
N TYR A 58 22.15 0.29 17.44
CA TYR A 58 23.53 0.43 17.89
C TYR A 58 24.13 -0.92 18.28
N ARG A 59 23.40 -1.75 19.03
CA ARG A 59 23.82 -3.10 19.42
C ARG A 59 24.04 -4.00 18.21
N VAL A 60 23.19 -3.91 17.20
CA VAL A 60 23.39 -4.60 15.92
C VAL A 60 24.72 -4.17 15.29
N CYS A 61 25.01 -2.87 15.21
CA CYS A 61 26.29 -2.39 14.68
C CYS A 61 27.50 -2.87 15.48
N GLN A 62 27.40 -2.98 16.80
CA GLN A 62 28.47 -3.53 17.64
C GLN A 62 28.72 -5.02 17.36
N ILE A 63 27.65 -5.83 17.29
CA ILE A 63 27.76 -7.27 16.96
C ILE A 63 28.35 -7.47 15.57
N LEU A 64 27.90 -6.63 14.63
CA LEU A 64 28.38 -6.63 13.26
C LEU A 64 29.67 -5.85 13.07
N ASP A 65 30.28 -5.29 14.11
CA ASP A 65 31.52 -4.52 14.05
C ASP A 65 31.58 -3.59 12.80
N ILE A 66 30.55 -2.73 12.70
CA ILE A 66 30.40 -1.71 11.66
C ILE A 66 30.17 -0.33 12.31
N PRO A 67 30.60 0.78 11.67
CA PRO A 67 30.34 2.12 12.17
C PRO A 67 28.84 2.41 12.29
N PHE A 68 28.46 3.17 13.31
CA PHE A 68 27.08 3.58 13.58
C PHE A 68 26.96 5.10 13.58
N HIS A 69 25.95 5.61 12.90
CA HIS A 69 25.57 7.01 12.92
C HIS A 69 24.08 7.15 13.27
N GLN A 70 23.76 8.23 13.97
CA GLN A 70 22.39 8.64 14.23
C GLN A 70 22.15 9.99 13.57
N VAL A 71 21.03 10.12 12.86
CA VAL A 71 20.58 11.36 12.25
C VAL A 71 19.15 11.68 12.66
N SER A 72 18.82 12.96 12.73
CA SER A 72 17.48 13.44 13.04
C SER A 72 16.85 14.06 11.79
N TYR A 73 15.68 13.57 11.40
CA TYR A 73 14.84 14.16 10.35
C TYR A 73 13.46 14.54 10.88
N VAL A 74 13.35 14.89 12.17
CA VAL A 74 12.08 15.27 12.80
C VAL A 74 11.42 16.44 12.07
N LYS A 75 12.20 17.47 11.69
CA LYS A 75 11.69 18.65 10.99
C LYS A 75 11.17 18.30 9.59
N GLU A 76 11.95 17.54 8.85
CA GLU A 76 11.62 17.09 7.50
C GLU A 76 10.41 16.16 7.51
N TYR A 77 10.33 15.24 8.47
CA TYR A 77 9.16 14.37 8.63
C TYR A 77 7.90 15.17 8.94
N TRP A 78 7.98 16.13 9.87
CA TRP A 78 6.84 16.99 10.20
C TRP A 78 6.34 17.76 8.98
N ASN A 79 7.25 18.40 8.24
CA ASN A 79 6.91 19.27 7.12
C ASN A 79 6.49 18.49 5.86
N ASP A 80 7.26 17.47 5.46
CA ASP A 80 7.09 16.79 4.17
C ASP A 80 6.18 15.56 4.26
N VAL A 81 5.89 15.03 5.45
CA VAL A 81 5.06 13.83 5.66
C VAL A 81 3.84 14.14 6.51
N PHE A 82 4.04 14.61 7.74
CA PHE A 82 2.97 14.72 8.72
C PHE A 82 1.98 15.85 8.39
N SER A 83 2.48 16.99 7.90
CA SER A 83 1.62 18.11 7.49
C SER A 83 0.72 17.76 6.30
N ASP A 84 1.22 17.04 5.29
CA ASP A 84 0.38 16.51 4.19
C ASP A 84 -0.66 15.52 4.73
N PHE A 85 -0.24 14.64 5.64
CA PHE A 85 -1.13 13.69 6.29
C PHE A 85 -2.32 14.38 6.98
N LEU A 86 -2.07 15.41 7.81
CA LEU A 86 -3.14 16.17 8.49
C LEU A 86 -4.08 16.85 7.47
N ASN A 87 -3.52 17.53 6.47
CA ASN A 87 -4.26 18.21 5.42
C ASN A 87 -5.16 17.26 4.60
N GLU A 88 -4.72 16.02 4.37
CA GLU A 88 -5.54 15.01 3.70
C GLU A 88 -6.70 14.52 4.57
N TYR A 89 -6.48 14.34 5.88
CA TYR A 89 -7.55 14.01 6.84
C TYR A 89 -8.60 15.10 6.93
N GLU A 90 -8.19 16.37 6.98
CA GLU A 90 -9.12 17.51 7.00
C GLU A 90 -10.04 17.52 5.78
N LYS A 91 -9.52 17.16 4.61
CA LYS A 91 -10.30 17.02 3.37
C LYS A 91 -11.11 15.72 3.31
N GLY A 92 -11.20 14.98 4.42
CA GLY A 92 -11.95 13.73 4.51
C GLY A 92 -11.36 12.60 3.69
N ARG A 93 -10.06 12.61 3.41
CA ARG A 93 -9.35 11.52 2.72
C ARG A 93 -8.60 10.64 3.72
N THR A 94 -8.19 9.46 3.28
CA THR A 94 -7.41 8.50 4.08
C THR A 94 -5.99 8.44 3.51
N PRO A 95 -5.04 9.27 3.98
CA PRO A 95 -3.68 9.30 3.47
C PRO A 95 -2.89 8.04 3.81
N ASN A 96 -1.79 7.81 3.08
CA ASN A 96 -0.80 6.79 3.40
C ASN A 96 0.56 7.47 3.68
N PRO A 97 0.92 7.73 4.94
CA PRO A 97 2.14 8.45 5.29
C PRO A 97 3.40 7.63 5.01
N ASP A 98 3.32 6.29 5.00
CA ASP A 98 4.49 5.42 4.81
C ASP A 98 5.04 5.52 3.38
N VAL A 99 4.16 5.62 2.38
CA VAL A 99 4.56 5.88 0.98
C VAL A 99 5.31 7.21 0.89
N VAL A 100 4.82 8.25 1.57
CA VAL A 100 5.43 9.58 1.56
C VAL A 100 6.73 9.60 2.35
N CYS A 101 6.79 8.91 3.48
CA CYS A 101 7.99 8.77 4.30
C CYS A 101 9.13 8.08 3.55
N ASN A 102 8.84 7.00 2.82
CA ASN A 102 9.83 6.38 1.95
C ASN A 102 10.33 7.38 0.90
N LYS A 103 9.43 8.10 0.22
CA LYS A 103 9.80 9.09 -0.80
C LYS A 103 10.67 10.23 -0.26
N GLN A 104 10.25 10.86 0.84
CA GLN A 104 10.82 12.12 1.31
C GLN A 104 11.95 11.92 2.32
N ILE A 105 11.85 10.90 3.17
CA ILE A 105 12.83 10.68 4.24
C ILE A 105 13.84 9.63 3.81
N LYS A 106 13.41 8.39 3.58
CA LYS A 106 14.36 7.29 3.31
C LYS A 106 15.08 7.46 1.97
N PHE A 107 14.36 7.76 0.90
CA PHE A 107 14.93 7.83 -0.46
C PHE A 107 15.24 9.25 -0.94
N LYS A 108 15.22 10.24 -0.03
CA LYS A 108 15.64 11.61 -0.32
C LYS A 108 16.56 12.16 0.77
N CYS A 109 16.09 12.36 2.01
CA CYS A 109 16.94 12.88 3.08
C CYS A 109 18.09 11.92 3.46
N PHE A 110 17.76 10.67 3.80
CA PHE A 110 18.75 9.64 4.13
C PHE A 110 19.66 9.32 2.94
N PHE A 111 19.08 9.19 1.75
CA PHE A 111 19.84 8.97 0.52
C PHE A 111 20.92 10.05 0.31
N ARG A 112 20.54 11.33 0.38
CA ARG A 112 21.49 12.44 0.23
C ARG A 112 22.54 12.45 1.33
N TYR A 113 22.14 12.27 2.58
CA TYR A 113 23.07 12.21 3.71
C TYR A 113 24.13 11.09 3.53
N ALA A 114 23.70 9.89 3.14
CA ALA A 114 24.60 8.77 2.93
C ALA A 114 25.66 9.07 1.85
N LEU A 115 25.27 9.73 0.77
CA LEU A 115 26.15 9.98 -0.36
C LEU A 115 27.03 11.23 -0.16
N ASP A 116 26.41 12.34 0.24
CA ASP A 116 27.06 13.63 0.31
C ASP A 116 27.89 13.80 1.60
N ASN A 117 27.45 13.21 2.72
CA ASN A 117 28.12 13.36 4.02
C ASN A 117 28.98 12.15 4.39
N LEU A 118 28.54 10.93 4.06
CA LEU A 118 29.30 9.71 4.38
C LEU A 118 30.12 9.19 3.21
N GLY A 119 29.97 9.74 2.00
CA GLY A 119 30.74 9.33 0.83
C GLY A 119 30.38 7.95 0.30
N ALA A 120 29.16 7.46 0.58
CA ALA A 120 28.74 6.12 0.18
C ALA A 120 28.69 5.95 -1.35
N ASP A 121 29.05 4.75 -1.82
CA ASP A 121 28.81 4.35 -3.21
C ASP A 121 27.34 4.00 -3.43
N ALA A 122 26.70 3.39 -2.43
CA ALA A 122 25.29 2.99 -2.45
C ALA A 122 24.64 3.04 -1.06
N VAL A 123 23.31 3.01 -1.02
CA VAL A 123 22.54 2.82 0.21
C VAL A 123 21.88 1.45 0.23
N ALA A 124 21.53 0.98 1.42
CA ALA A 124 20.75 -0.23 1.58
C ALA A 124 19.63 -0.06 2.60
N THR A 125 18.58 -0.85 2.43
CA THR A 125 17.48 -0.88 3.39
C THR A 125 17.00 -2.32 3.61
N GLY A 126 16.41 -2.59 4.77
CA GLY A 126 15.77 -3.87 5.07
C GLY A 126 14.40 -4.06 4.39
N HIS A 127 14.13 -3.42 3.25
CA HIS A 127 12.85 -3.61 2.57
C HIS A 127 12.85 -4.90 1.76
N TYR A 128 11.69 -5.57 1.75
CA TYR A 128 11.40 -6.70 0.86
C TYR A 128 10.96 -6.15 -0.50
N ALA A 129 11.94 -5.93 -1.37
CA ALA A 129 11.74 -5.58 -2.77
C ALA A 129 12.98 -6.01 -3.56
N ARG A 130 12.88 -6.03 -4.89
CA ARG A 130 14.01 -6.28 -5.79
C ARG A 130 14.17 -5.12 -6.74
N THR A 131 15.35 -5.00 -7.34
CA THR A 131 15.57 -4.12 -8.49
C THR A 131 15.90 -4.96 -9.72
N SER A 132 15.82 -4.39 -10.91
CA SER A 132 16.32 -5.04 -12.13
C SER A 132 17.84 -5.03 -12.27
N LEU A 133 18.57 -4.48 -11.30
CA LEU A 133 20.03 -4.51 -11.28
C LEU A 133 20.50 -5.64 -10.39
N GLU A 134 21.58 -6.29 -10.79
CA GLU A 134 22.40 -7.07 -9.86
C GLU A 134 23.19 -6.12 -8.94
N ASP A 135 23.59 -6.60 -7.76
CA ASP A 135 24.29 -5.79 -6.75
C ASP A 135 25.53 -5.06 -7.31
N GLU A 136 26.31 -5.71 -8.16
CA GLU A 136 27.53 -5.12 -8.74
C GLU A 136 27.25 -4.04 -9.79
N GLU A 137 26.09 -4.11 -10.46
CA GLU A 137 25.70 -3.14 -11.50
C GLU A 137 25.31 -1.80 -10.88
N VAL A 138 24.89 -1.80 -9.61
CA VAL A 138 24.55 -0.60 -8.83
C VAL A 138 25.77 0.34 -8.74
N PHE A 139 26.97 -0.22 -8.61
CA PHE A 139 28.22 0.55 -8.49
C PHE A 139 28.75 1.08 -9.82
N GLN A 140 28.18 0.64 -10.95
CA GLN A 140 28.56 1.13 -12.28
C GLN A 140 27.82 2.43 -12.66
N GLN A 141 26.79 2.81 -11.89
CA GLN A 141 26.00 4.01 -12.11
C GLN A 141 26.81 5.26 -11.69
N LYS A 142 27.30 6.04 -12.66
CA LYS A 142 27.99 7.31 -12.37
C LYS A 142 27.03 8.33 -11.74
N HIS A 143 27.43 8.92 -10.62
CA HIS A 143 26.71 10.05 -10.04
C HIS A 143 26.96 11.31 -10.89
N ILE A 144 25.95 11.72 -11.65
CA ILE A 144 25.97 13.00 -12.35
C ILE A 144 25.07 13.93 -11.54
N LYS A 145 25.69 14.88 -10.79
CA LYS A 145 24.94 15.96 -10.15
C LYS A 145 24.11 16.65 -11.25
N ARG A 146 22.80 16.77 -11.04
CA ARG A 146 21.95 17.48 -11.99
C ARG A 146 22.45 18.93 -12.11
N PRO A 147 22.64 19.46 -13.33
CA PRO A 147 22.84 20.88 -13.50
C PRO A 147 21.63 21.62 -12.93
N GLU A 148 21.86 22.60 -12.06
CA GLU A 148 20.83 23.53 -11.58
C GLU A 148 20.47 24.48 -12.72
N GLY A 149 19.63 24.02 -13.65
CA GLY A 149 19.21 24.78 -14.83
C GLY A 149 17.71 24.64 -15.12
N LEU A 150 17.09 25.76 -15.52
CA LEU A 150 15.64 25.98 -15.64
C LEU A 150 14.92 25.14 -16.73
N PHE A 151 15.64 24.32 -17.50
CA PHE A 151 15.06 23.47 -18.52
C PHE A 151 14.81 22.08 -17.95
N ARG A 152 13.56 21.81 -17.56
CA ARG A 152 12.98 20.47 -17.37
C ARG A 152 12.95 19.73 -18.71
N ASN A 153 14.10 19.48 -19.30
CA ASN A 153 14.18 18.62 -20.45
C ASN A 153 13.79 17.20 -20.01
N ARG A 154 12.79 16.69 -20.71
CA ARG A 154 12.21 15.36 -20.64
C ARG A 154 13.29 14.35 -21.05
N PHE A 155 14.26 14.12 -20.18
CA PHE A 155 15.38 13.23 -20.47
C PHE A 155 14.96 11.79 -20.24
N GLU A 156 15.11 10.96 -21.29
CA GLU A 156 15.21 9.51 -21.15
C GLU A 156 16.23 9.20 -20.05
N VAL A 157 15.77 8.49 -19.03
CA VAL A 157 16.61 8.07 -17.93
C VAL A 157 17.50 6.93 -18.44
N ARG A 158 18.63 7.25 -19.10
CA ARG A 158 19.58 6.25 -19.64
C ARG A 158 19.96 5.23 -18.56
N ASN A 159 19.69 3.94 -18.77
CA ASN A 159 19.85 2.82 -17.82
C ASN A 159 18.82 2.78 -16.67
N ALA A 160 17.53 3.01 -16.98
CA ALA A 160 16.46 2.95 -15.99
C ALA A 160 16.47 1.61 -15.23
N VAL A 161 16.31 1.70 -13.91
CA VAL A 161 16.17 0.56 -13.01
C VAL A 161 14.70 0.36 -12.70
N LYS A 162 14.25 -0.88 -12.73
CA LYS A 162 12.89 -1.25 -12.40
C LYS A 162 12.82 -1.64 -10.94
N LEU A 163 11.70 -1.30 -10.29
CA LEU A 163 11.36 -1.81 -8.96
C LEU A 163 10.54 -3.09 -9.16
N LEU A 164 10.97 -4.19 -8.57
CA LEU A 164 10.39 -5.51 -8.74
C LEU A 164 9.86 -6.04 -7.40
N GLN A 165 8.78 -6.82 -7.46
CA GLN A 165 8.20 -7.47 -6.28
C GLN A 165 9.20 -8.40 -5.60
N ALA A 166 9.14 -8.48 -4.28
CA ALA A 166 9.94 -9.44 -3.51
C ALA A 166 9.56 -10.89 -3.81
N ALA A 167 10.47 -11.82 -3.53
CA ALA A 167 10.17 -13.26 -3.58
C ALA A 167 9.11 -13.67 -2.54
N ASP A 168 9.09 -13.01 -1.38
CA ASP A 168 8.06 -13.18 -0.37
C ASP A 168 6.85 -12.28 -0.69
N SER A 169 5.81 -12.85 -1.28
CA SER A 169 4.61 -12.10 -1.67
C SER A 169 3.84 -11.49 -0.49
N PHE A 170 3.94 -12.07 0.70
CA PHE A 170 3.24 -11.58 1.90
C PHE A 170 4.00 -10.41 2.56
N LYS A 171 5.32 -10.35 2.37
CA LYS A 171 6.15 -9.26 2.85
C LYS A 171 6.53 -8.24 1.78
N ASP A 172 6.16 -8.45 0.53
CA ASP A 172 6.42 -7.52 -0.58
C ASP A 172 6.06 -6.07 -0.22
N GLN A 173 7.08 -5.21 -0.21
CA GLN A 173 6.98 -3.80 0.19
C GLN A 173 7.02 -2.84 -0.99
N THR A 174 6.97 -3.33 -2.24
CA THR A 174 6.93 -2.46 -3.42
C THR A 174 5.78 -1.45 -3.40
N PHE A 175 4.66 -1.77 -2.74
CA PHE A 175 3.56 -0.83 -2.53
C PHE A 175 4.04 0.48 -1.87
N PHE A 176 4.79 0.36 -0.79
CA PHE A 176 5.30 1.48 -0.01
C PHE A 176 6.48 2.19 -0.69
N LEU A 177 7.16 1.48 -1.58
CA LEU A 177 8.28 2.00 -2.39
C LEU A 177 7.82 2.57 -3.75
N SER A 178 6.52 2.55 -4.05
CA SER A 178 5.97 2.92 -5.37
C SER A 178 6.22 4.37 -5.80
N GLN A 179 6.67 5.22 -4.88
CA GLN A 179 7.04 6.63 -5.12
C GLN A 179 8.56 6.87 -5.06
N VAL A 180 9.38 5.82 -5.04
CA VAL A 180 10.83 5.94 -4.94
C VAL A 180 11.39 6.71 -6.15
N PRO A 181 12.20 7.77 -5.94
CA PRO A 181 12.85 8.47 -7.03
C PRO A 181 13.85 7.55 -7.75
N GLN A 182 13.89 7.64 -9.08
CA GLN A 182 14.75 6.77 -9.89
C GLN A 182 16.25 6.94 -9.58
N GLU A 183 16.66 8.16 -9.24
CA GLU A 183 18.02 8.47 -8.80
C GLU A 183 18.41 7.71 -7.52
N ALA A 184 17.47 7.58 -6.58
CA ALA A 184 17.69 6.84 -5.35
C ALA A 184 17.66 5.33 -5.58
N LEU A 185 16.69 4.84 -6.37
CA LEU A 185 16.54 3.42 -6.67
C LEU A 185 17.79 2.84 -7.33
N ARG A 186 18.42 3.59 -8.25
CA ARG A 186 19.66 3.20 -8.95
C ARG A 186 20.85 2.91 -8.05
N ARG A 187 20.86 3.48 -6.85
CA ARG A 187 21.93 3.32 -5.86
C ARG A 187 21.43 2.70 -4.57
N THR A 188 20.33 1.96 -4.64
CA THR A 188 19.77 1.26 -3.49
C THR A 188 19.91 -0.25 -3.67
N LEU A 189 20.43 -0.90 -2.64
CA LEU A 189 20.43 -2.35 -2.47
C LEU A 189 19.24 -2.77 -1.58
N PHE A 190 18.59 -3.88 -1.96
CA PHE A 190 17.57 -4.56 -1.16
C PHE A 190 18.01 -5.99 -0.84
N PRO A 191 18.86 -6.20 0.18
CA PRO A 191 19.49 -7.51 0.42
C PRO A 191 18.49 -8.64 0.75
N LEU A 192 17.27 -8.28 1.17
CA LEU A 192 16.23 -9.24 1.55
C LEU A 192 15.29 -9.60 0.39
N GLY A 193 15.43 -8.99 -0.79
CA GLY A 193 14.47 -9.12 -1.89
C GLY A 193 14.21 -10.56 -2.38
N GLY A 194 15.20 -11.44 -2.23
CA GLY A 194 15.11 -12.86 -2.59
C GLY A 194 14.79 -13.80 -1.41
N LEU A 195 14.55 -13.28 -0.20
CA LEU A 195 14.42 -14.10 1.01
C LEU A 195 12.99 -14.04 1.57
N THR A 196 12.57 -15.12 2.21
CA THR A 196 11.34 -15.15 3.01
C THR A 196 11.60 -14.63 4.42
N LYS A 197 10.56 -14.10 5.07
CA LYS A 197 10.67 -13.59 6.44
C LYS A 197 11.22 -14.62 7.42
N ASP A 198 10.76 -15.86 7.31
CA ASP A 198 11.18 -16.94 8.20
C ASP A 198 12.66 -17.27 8.04
N PHE A 199 13.16 -17.23 6.80
CA PHE A 199 14.57 -17.40 6.53
C PHE A 199 15.41 -16.23 7.08
N VAL A 200 14.91 -15.00 6.96
CA VAL A 200 15.54 -13.82 7.58
C VAL A 200 15.64 -13.98 9.11
N LYS A 201 14.58 -14.44 9.77
CA LYS A 201 14.60 -14.71 11.22
C LYS A 201 15.59 -15.82 11.58
N LYS A 202 15.68 -16.87 10.76
CA LYS A 202 16.66 -17.95 10.95
C LYS A 202 18.10 -17.43 10.87
N ILE A 203 18.41 -16.62 9.85
CA ILE A 203 19.73 -15.97 9.72
C ILE A 203 20.05 -15.13 10.96
N ALA A 204 19.09 -14.33 11.44
CA ALA A 204 19.29 -13.52 12.64
C ALA A 204 19.60 -14.39 13.87
N ALA A 205 18.88 -15.50 14.06
CA ALA A 205 19.08 -16.41 15.18
C ALA A 205 20.49 -17.04 15.15
N GLU A 206 20.93 -17.49 13.97
CA GLU A 206 22.24 -18.13 13.79
C GLU A 206 23.43 -17.16 13.96
N ASN A 207 23.17 -15.85 13.99
CA ASN A 207 24.21 -14.81 14.05
C ASN A 207 24.16 -13.96 15.32
N GLY A 208 23.54 -14.48 16.39
CA GLY A 208 23.52 -13.80 17.69
C GLY A 208 22.65 -12.54 17.73
N LEU A 209 21.78 -12.32 16.74
CA LEU A 209 20.87 -11.17 16.66
C LEU A 209 19.54 -11.44 17.41
N HIS A 210 19.59 -12.16 18.53
CA HIS A 210 18.40 -12.60 19.26
C HIS A 210 17.58 -11.45 19.88
N HIS A 211 18.23 -10.35 20.24
CA HIS A 211 17.57 -9.18 20.83
C HIS A 211 16.54 -8.54 19.87
N VAL A 212 16.84 -8.49 18.57
CA VAL A 212 15.89 -7.98 17.55
C VAL A 212 14.86 -9.01 17.09
N LEU A 213 15.04 -10.31 17.38
CA LEU A 213 14.06 -11.35 17.03
C LEU A 213 12.79 -11.30 17.89
N GLN A 214 12.94 -10.88 19.14
CA GLN A 214 11.83 -10.80 20.10
C GLN A 214 10.96 -9.55 19.88
N LYS A 215 11.43 -8.61 19.06
CA LYS A 215 10.65 -7.40 18.75
C LYS A 215 9.48 -7.74 17.86
N LYS A 216 8.32 -7.23 18.28
CA LYS A 216 7.14 -7.17 17.41
C LYS A 216 7.46 -6.29 16.22
N GLU A 217 6.97 -6.67 15.05
CA GLU A 217 7.07 -5.84 13.86
C GLU A 217 6.41 -4.47 14.14
N SER A 218 7.03 -3.41 13.66
CA SER A 218 6.50 -2.05 13.76
C SER A 218 5.26 -1.93 12.87
N MET A 219 4.09 -2.20 13.45
CA MET A 219 2.79 -2.00 12.82
C MET A 219 2.26 -0.61 13.20
N GLY A 220 1.83 0.18 12.21
CA GLY A 220 1.34 1.56 12.39
C GLY A 220 2.09 2.54 11.48
N ILE A 221 1.79 3.84 11.61
CA ILE A 221 2.49 4.90 10.86
C ILE A 221 3.98 4.86 11.22
N CYS A 222 4.83 4.85 10.18
CA CYS A 222 6.27 4.81 10.34
C CYS A 222 6.74 5.90 11.33
N PHE A 223 7.59 5.53 12.29
CA PHE A 223 8.18 6.41 13.31
C PHE A 223 7.25 7.00 14.39
N VAL A 224 5.93 6.99 14.20
CA VAL A 224 4.95 7.47 15.21
C VAL A 224 4.57 6.33 16.19
N GLY A 225 4.58 5.09 15.71
CA GLY A 225 4.26 3.89 16.51
C GLY A 225 2.74 3.64 16.64
N LYS A 226 2.35 2.74 17.56
CA LYS A 226 0.94 2.44 17.88
C LYS A 226 0.39 3.50 18.83
N ARG A 227 -0.24 4.56 18.30
CA ARG A 227 -0.87 5.62 19.10
C ARG A 227 -2.37 5.67 18.88
N ASN A 228 -3.11 6.19 19.85
CA ASN A 228 -4.54 6.44 19.71
C ASN A 228 -4.77 7.64 18.79
N PHE A 229 -4.93 7.37 17.49
CA PHE A 229 -5.09 8.36 16.45
C PHE A 229 -6.24 9.35 16.68
N GLU A 230 -7.31 8.92 17.36
CA GLU A 230 -8.47 9.78 17.66
C GLU A 230 -8.09 10.97 18.57
N LYS A 231 -7.13 10.77 19.48
CA LYS A 231 -6.69 11.82 20.43
C LYS A 231 -5.59 12.72 19.86
N PHE A 232 -4.92 12.26 18.80
CA PHE A 232 -3.64 12.81 18.35
C PHE A 232 -3.76 13.82 17.19
N ILE A 233 -4.77 13.70 16.33
CA ILE A 233 -4.74 14.35 15.01
C ILE A 233 -5.51 15.69 14.96
N LEU A 234 -6.77 15.74 15.41
CA LEU A 234 -7.63 16.92 15.19
C LEU A 234 -8.68 17.09 16.30
N GLN A 235 -9.06 18.35 16.55
CA GLN A 235 -10.19 18.68 17.43
C GLN A 235 -11.47 18.01 16.92
N PRO A 236 -12.32 17.43 17.80
CA PRO A 236 -13.58 16.82 17.40
C PRO A 236 -14.46 17.80 16.60
N ARG A 237 -14.99 17.35 15.47
CA ARG A 237 -15.96 18.08 14.64
C ARG A 237 -17.19 17.20 14.44
N PRO A 238 -18.15 17.21 15.37
CA PRO A 238 -19.26 16.28 15.34
C PRO A 238 -20.08 16.37 14.06
N GLY A 239 -20.60 15.23 13.62
CA GLY A 239 -21.43 15.11 12.42
C GLY A 239 -22.41 13.94 12.52
N ARG A 240 -23.16 13.67 11.46
CA ARG A 240 -24.24 12.69 11.45
C ARG A 240 -23.90 11.48 10.59
N PHE A 241 -24.38 10.32 11.01
CA PHE A 241 -24.50 9.17 10.13
C PHE A 241 -25.80 9.23 9.36
N ILE A 242 -25.71 9.16 8.03
CA ILE A 242 -26.86 9.22 7.11
C ILE A 242 -26.91 7.92 6.30
N SER A 243 -28.08 7.29 6.22
CA SER A 243 -28.30 6.14 5.35
C SER A 243 -28.26 6.54 3.88
N ILE A 244 -27.46 5.87 3.06
CA ILE A 244 -27.42 6.12 1.60
C ILE A 244 -28.67 5.63 0.87
N GLU A 245 -29.49 4.80 1.52
CA GLU A 245 -30.66 4.20 0.90
C GLU A 245 -31.83 5.18 0.83
N ASP A 246 -32.09 5.86 1.95
CA ASP A 246 -33.30 6.65 2.23
C ASP A 246 -33.03 8.00 2.91
N ASP A 247 -31.76 8.42 3.03
CA ASP A 247 -31.33 9.68 3.67
C ASP A 247 -31.74 9.85 5.15
N THR A 248 -32.06 8.73 5.83
CA THR A 248 -32.39 8.75 7.26
C THR A 248 -31.16 9.00 8.14
N VAL A 249 -31.33 9.80 9.19
CA VAL A 249 -30.27 10.05 10.19
C VAL A 249 -30.26 8.90 11.20
N LEU A 250 -29.16 8.14 11.23
CA LEU A 250 -29.02 6.94 12.06
C LEU A 250 -28.30 7.21 13.39
N GLY A 251 -27.62 8.34 13.53
CA GLY A 251 -26.88 8.70 14.73
C GLY A 251 -25.85 9.81 14.49
N THR A 252 -24.94 10.00 15.44
CA THR A 252 -23.88 11.01 15.38
C THR A 252 -22.50 10.41 15.55
N HIS A 253 -21.47 11.14 15.14
CA HIS A 253 -20.07 10.79 15.31
C HIS A 253 -19.22 11.99 15.74
N LYS A 254 -17.97 11.72 16.16
CA LYS A 254 -17.02 12.76 16.63
C LYS A 254 -16.28 13.51 15.52
N GLY A 255 -16.26 12.97 14.30
CA GLY A 255 -15.67 13.63 13.14
C GLY A 255 -15.53 12.73 11.92
N TRP A 256 -15.77 13.26 10.73
CA TRP A 256 -15.72 12.49 9.47
C TRP A 256 -14.33 11.93 9.17
N PHE A 257 -13.28 12.61 9.66
CA PHE A 257 -11.88 12.23 9.52
C PHE A 257 -11.52 10.94 10.27
N LEU A 258 -12.35 10.49 11.22
CA LEU A 258 -12.16 9.23 11.96
C LEU A 258 -12.62 7.99 11.17
N TYR A 259 -13.20 8.20 9.97
CA TYR A 259 -13.82 7.15 9.19
C TYR A 259 -13.16 7.01 7.82
N THR A 260 -12.90 5.77 7.43
CA THR A 260 -12.44 5.39 6.09
C THR A 260 -13.56 4.65 5.35
N LEU A 261 -13.63 4.81 4.03
CA LEU A 261 -14.61 4.08 3.23
C LEU A 261 -14.44 2.57 3.43
N GLY A 262 -15.55 1.85 3.58
CA GLY A 262 -15.57 0.42 3.88
C GLY A 262 -15.38 0.04 5.35
N GLN A 263 -15.08 1.00 6.23
CA GLN A 263 -15.02 0.79 7.68
C GLN A 263 -16.42 0.55 8.23
N ARG A 264 -16.53 -0.39 9.19
CA ARG A 264 -17.77 -0.60 9.94
C ARG A 264 -18.07 0.61 10.82
N ALA A 265 -19.23 1.23 10.62
CA ALA A 265 -19.75 2.28 11.49
C ALA A 265 -20.43 1.60 12.70
N LYS A 266 -19.84 1.75 13.89
CA LYS A 266 -20.38 1.21 15.14
C LYS A 266 -21.51 2.11 15.66
N ILE A 267 -22.68 2.04 15.03
CA ILE A 267 -23.86 2.82 15.40
C ILE A 267 -24.72 1.98 16.36
N GLY A 268 -25.08 2.54 17.52
CA GLY A 268 -25.90 1.85 18.52
C GLY A 268 -27.34 1.62 18.04
N GLY A 269 -27.96 0.51 18.48
CA GLY A 269 -29.37 0.21 18.20
C GLY A 269 -29.67 -0.42 16.83
N LEU A 270 -28.67 -0.59 15.96
CA LEU A 270 -28.85 -1.23 14.65
C LEU A 270 -28.58 -2.74 14.75
N ARG A 271 -29.48 -3.54 14.15
CA ARG A 271 -29.42 -5.02 14.19
C ARG A 271 -28.33 -5.60 13.28
N GLU A 272 -28.11 -4.99 12.13
CA GLU A 272 -27.13 -5.42 11.14
C GLU A 272 -25.92 -4.47 11.09
N PRO A 273 -24.74 -4.92 10.63
CA PRO A 273 -23.57 -4.05 10.51
C PRO A 273 -23.75 -3.03 9.38
N TRP A 274 -23.41 -1.77 9.68
CA TRP A 274 -23.39 -0.67 8.72
C TRP A 274 -21.96 -0.28 8.37
N TYR A 275 -21.74 0.12 7.12
CA TYR A 275 -20.42 0.44 6.60
C TYR A 275 -20.40 1.82 5.96
N VAL A 276 -19.31 2.54 6.13
CA VAL A 276 -19.10 3.88 5.55
C VAL A 276 -18.93 3.77 4.04
N VAL A 277 -19.76 4.47 3.27
CA VAL A 277 -19.77 4.40 1.79
C VAL A 277 -19.41 5.71 1.11
N GLU A 278 -19.62 6.83 1.79
CA GLU A 278 -19.33 8.17 1.29
C GLU A 278 -19.16 9.15 2.46
N LYS A 279 -18.46 10.26 2.23
CA LYS A 279 -18.21 11.31 3.23
C LYS A 279 -18.43 12.66 2.58
N ASP A 280 -19.18 13.53 3.25
CA ASP A 280 -19.35 14.93 2.89
C ASP A 280 -18.59 15.79 3.91
N SER A 281 -17.37 16.19 3.56
CA SER A 281 -16.55 17.04 4.42
C SER A 281 -17.07 18.47 4.56
N ALA A 282 -17.95 18.94 3.66
CA ALA A 282 -18.51 20.29 3.73
C ALA A 282 -19.62 20.36 4.78
N LYS A 283 -20.47 19.32 4.86
CA LYS A 283 -21.52 19.21 5.89
C LYS A 283 -21.04 18.51 7.15
N GLY A 284 -19.94 17.76 7.07
CA GLY A 284 -19.45 16.90 8.13
C GLY A 284 -20.23 15.58 8.27
N ASP A 285 -21.05 15.23 7.28
CA ASP A 285 -21.89 14.03 7.31
C ASP A 285 -21.12 12.80 6.77
N VAL A 286 -21.40 11.63 7.35
CA VAL A 286 -20.85 10.34 6.93
C VAL A 286 -22.00 9.45 6.45
N PHE A 287 -21.97 9.09 5.18
CA PHE A 287 -22.98 8.22 4.60
C PHE A 287 -22.61 6.75 4.84
N VAL A 288 -23.60 5.97 5.24
CA VAL A 288 -23.46 4.56 5.58
C VAL A 288 -24.47 3.70 4.83
N ALA A 289 -24.15 2.43 4.64
CA ALA A 289 -25.04 1.45 4.03
C ALA A 289 -25.05 0.14 4.84
N PRO A 290 -26.17 -0.60 4.83
CA PRO A 290 -26.28 -1.89 5.53
C PRO A 290 -25.54 -2.99 4.77
N ARG A 291 -25.01 -3.98 5.49
CA ARG A 291 -24.32 -5.18 4.97
C ARG A 291 -22.96 -4.91 4.31
N VAL A 292 -22.10 -5.93 4.36
CA VAL A 292 -20.70 -5.85 3.90
C VAL A 292 -20.56 -5.80 2.37
N ASP A 293 -21.59 -6.28 1.67
CA ASP A 293 -21.67 -6.47 0.21
C ASP A 293 -22.52 -5.40 -0.49
N HIS A 294 -22.92 -4.34 0.22
CA HIS A 294 -23.76 -3.29 -0.34
C HIS A 294 -23.16 -2.67 -1.62
N PRO A 295 -23.93 -2.50 -2.72
CA PRO A 295 -23.41 -1.98 -4.00
C PRO A 295 -22.77 -0.58 -3.90
N ALA A 296 -23.11 0.23 -2.91
CA ALA A 296 -22.52 1.56 -2.71
C ALA A 296 -21.04 1.50 -2.27
N LEU A 297 -20.58 0.34 -1.79
CA LEU A 297 -19.18 0.10 -1.46
C LEU A 297 -18.33 -0.19 -2.70
N TYR A 298 -18.92 -0.55 -3.83
CA TYR A 298 -18.21 -1.02 -5.01
C TYR A 298 -18.12 0.05 -6.08
N ARG A 299 -16.91 0.26 -6.60
CA ARG A 299 -16.58 1.22 -7.67
C ARG A 299 -15.53 0.63 -8.60
N ASP A 300 -15.68 0.84 -9.89
CA ASP A 300 -14.75 0.36 -10.92
C ASP A 300 -13.86 1.47 -11.49
N LEU A 301 -14.22 2.73 -11.29
CA LEU A 301 -13.49 3.87 -11.84
C LEU A 301 -12.90 4.74 -10.73
N LEU A 302 -11.64 5.16 -10.90
CA LEU A 302 -11.00 6.17 -10.06
C LEU A 302 -10.06 7.05 -10.89
N ARG A 303 -9.73 8.24 -10.37
CA ARG A 303 -8.74 9.16 -10.93
C ARG A 303 -7.66 9.46 -9.91
N THR A 304 -6.41 9.36 -10.34
CA THR A 304 -5.25 9.74 -9.52
C THR A 304 -4.82 11.18 -9.78
N ASN A 305 -3.93 11.69 -8.94
CA ASN A 305 -3.06 12.81 -9.30
C ASN A 305 -2.09 12.40 -10.42
N ARG A 306 -1.15 13.29 -10.77
CA ARG A 306 -0.06 12.94 -11.69
C ARG A 306 0.69 11.74 -11.13
N VAL A 307 0.78 10.69 -11.95
CA VAL A 307 1.45 9.45 -11.57
C VAL A 307 2.96 9.69 -11.50
N HIS A 308 3.59 9.16 -10.46
CA HIS A 308 5.04 9.02 -10.40
C HIS A 308 5.39 7.68 -11.02
N TRP A 309 6.08 7.71 -12.15
CA TRP A 309 6.59 6.50 -12.78
C TRP A 309 8.05 6.27 -12.39
N ILE A 310 8.40 5.02 -12.08
CA ILE A 310 9.73 4.69 -11.55
C ILE A 310 10.75 4.60 -12.69
N ALA A 311 10.50 3.74 -13.67
CA ALA A 311 11.45 3.45 -14.74
C ALA A 311 11.30 4.39 -15.95
N GLU A 312 10.07 4.61 -16.41
CA GLU A 312 9.74 5.36 -17.63
C GLU A 312 8.61 6.36 -17.36
N GLU A 313 8.82 7.65 -17.66
CA GLU A 313 7.87 8.72 -17.32
C GLU A 313 7.18 9.31 -18.57
N PRO A 314 5.90 8.97 -18.85
CA PRO A 314 5.20 7.70 -18.58
C PRO A 314 5.68 6.52 -19.46
N PRO A 315 5.21 5.28 -19.23
CA PRO A 315 5.54 4.13 -20.07
C PRO A 315 5.19 4.37 -21.54
N ALA A 316 6.09 3.99 -22.46
CA ALA A 316 5.95 4.31 -23.88
C ALA A 316 4.63 3.82 -24.50
N ALA A 317 4.18 2.62 -24.11
CA ALA A 317 2.90 2.06 -24.55
C ALA A 317 1.71 2.94 -24.13
N LEU A 318 1.72 3.44 -22.89
CA LEU A 318 0.67 4.31 -22.37
C LEU A 318 0.66 5.68 -23.08
N VAL A 319 1.83 6.21 -23.47
CA VAL A 319 1.92 7.48 -24.21
C VAL A 319 1.38 7.33 -25.63
N ARG A 320 1.79 6.26 -26.32
CA ARG A 320 1.45 5.97 -27.71
C ARG A 320 -0.03 5.65 -27.86
N ASP A 321 -0.53 4.72 -27.06
CA ASP A 321 -1.87 4.15 -27.22
C ASP A 321 -2.91 4.90 -26.37
N LYS A 322 -2.47 5.85 -25.53
CA LYS A 322 -3.25 6.57 -24.50
C LYS A 322 -3.92 5.69 -23.44
N MET A 323 -3.85 4.37 -23.63
CA MET A 323 -4.41 3.37 -22.75
C MET A 323 -3.41 2.22 -22.55
N MET A 324 -3.44 1.59 -21.38
CA MET A 324 -2.58 0.45 -21.09
C MET A 324 -3.24 -0.49 -20.08
N GLU A 325 -3.25 -1.78 -20.39
CA GLU A 325 -3.61 -2.82 -19.43
C GLU A 325 -2.49 -3.08 -18.43
N CYS A 326 -2.86 -3.17 -17.15
CA CYS A 326 -1.97 -3.53 -16.07
C CYS A 326 -2.78 -4.08 -14.90
N HIS A 327 -2.13 -4.26 -13.76
CA HIS A 327 -2.79 -4.51 -12.50
C HIS A 327 -2.60 -3.32 -11.56
N PHE A 328 -3.49 -3.18 -10.58
CA PHE A 328 -3.29 -2.24 -9.50
C PHE A 328 -3.71 -2.82 -8.15
N ARG A 329 -3.19 -2.21 -7.08
CA ARG A 329 -3.73 -2.33 -5.73
C ARG A 329 -3.69 -0.96 -5.07
N PHE A 330 -4.60 -0.72 -4.13
CA PHE A 330 -4.64 0.51 -3.33
C PHE A 330 -4.47 0.26 -1.83
N TYR A 331 -4.33 -1.01 -1.46
CA TYR A 331 -4.01 -1.48 -0.12
C TYR A 331 -2.93 -2.57 -0.25
N HIS A 332 -1.92 -2.54 0.62
CA HIS A 332 -0.71 -3.35 0.41
C HIS A 332 -0.95 -4.88 0.42
N GLN A 333 -1.87 -5.38 1.25
CA GLN A 333 -2.19 -6.83 1.30
C GLN A 333 -3.29 -7.23 0.31
N MET A 334 -3.83 -6.26 -0.45
CA MET A 334 -4.84 -6.54 -1.44
C MET A 334 -4.22 -7.30 -2.62
N ALA A 335 -4.95 -8.31 -3.10
CA ALA A 335 -4.63 -8.96 -4.37
C ALA A 335 -4.61 -7.94 -5.53
N LEU A 336 -3.75 -8.18 -6.50
CA LEU A 336 -3.67 -7.37 -7.70
C LEU A 336 -4.97 -7.46 -8.51
N VAL A 337 -5.54 -6.30 -8.84
CA VAL A 337 -6.77 -6.18 -9.63
C VAL A 337 -6.42 -5.79 -11.07
N PRO A 338 -6.86 -6.54 -12.08
CA PRO A 338 -6.72 -6.15 -13.47
C PRO A 338 -7.42 -4.81 -13.75
N CYS A 339 -6.75 -3.89 -14.44
CA CYS A 339 -7.29 -2.60 -14.79
C CYS A 339 -6.74 -2.06 -16.12
N VAL A 340 -7.46 -1.09 -16.67
CA VAL A 340 -7.01 -0.28 -17.79
C VAL A 340 -6.72 1.13 -17.31
N LEU A 341 -5.52 1.61 -17.61
CA LEU A 341 -5.10 2.99 -17.39
C LEU A 341 -5.43 3.83 -18.62
N THR A 342 -5.96 5.03 -18.43
CA THR A 342 -6.14 6.03 -19.50
C THR A 342 -5.42 7.32 -19.11
N LEU A 343 -4.44 7.74 -19.92
CA LEU A 343 -3.58 8.89 -19.64
C LEU A 343 -4.21 10.21 -20.10
N ASN A 344 -4.31 11.16 -19.18
CA ASN A 344 -4.72 12.53 -19.47
C ASN A 344 -3.51 13.42 -19.82
N GLN A 345 -3.78 14.58 -20.46
CA GLN A 345 -2.74 15.53 -20.87
C GLN A 345 -1.97 16.14 -19.68
N ASP A 346 -2.60 16.25 -18.52
CA ASP A 346 -2.01 16.77 -17.27
C ASP A 346 -1.14 15.73 -16.53
N GLY A 347 -0.99 14.53 -17.09
CA GLY A 347 -0.27 13.41 -16.48
C GLY A 347 -1.06 12.65 -15.41
N THR A 348 -2.31 13.03 -15.15
CA THR A 348 -3.22 12.23 -14.32
C THR A 348 -3.70 11.00 -15.10
N VAL A 349 -4.13 9.97 -14.39
CA VAL A 349 -4.61 8.73 -15.00
C VAL A 349 -6.00 8.39 -14.46
N TRP A 350 -6.88 8.00 -15.37
CA TRP A 350 -8.09 7.25 -15.03
C TRP A 350 -7.75 5.78 -14.95
N VAL A 351 -8.20 5.12 -13.89
CA VAL A 351 -8.01 3.69 -13.67
C VAL A 351 -9.38 3.05 -13.70
N THR A 352 -9.60 2.17 -14.67
CA THR A 352 -10.84 1.41 -14.83
C THR A 352 -10.55 -0.05 -14.46
N ALA A 353 -10.99 -0.48 -13.29
CA ALA A 353 -10.90 -1.86 -12.84
C ALA A 353 -11.83 -2.75 -13.67
N VAL A 354 -11.35 -3.93 -14.06
CA VAL A 354 -12.16 -4.90 -14.82
C VAL A 354 -13.35 -5.41 -14.00
N LYS A 355 -13.18 -5.49 -12.68
CA LYS A 355 -14.26 -5.78 -11.72
C LYS A 355 -14.34 -4.66 -10.69
N ALA A 356 -15.54 -4.31 -10.28
CA ALA A 356 -15.75 -3.29 -9.27
C ALA A 356 -15.06 -3.67 -7.95
N VAL A 357 -14.35 -2.70 -7.37
CA VAL A 357 -13.52 -2.86 -6.20
C VAL A 357 -14.23 -2.28 -4.99
N ARG A 358 -14.22 -3.04 -3.89
CA ARG A 358 -14.82 -2.62 -2.63
C ARG A 358 -13.97 -1.53 -1.98
N ALA A 359 -14.63 -0.50 -1.44
CA ALA A 359 -14.05 0.47 -0.51
C ALA A 359 -12.82 1.22 -1.03
N LEU A 360 -12.81 1.58 -2.32
CA LEU A 360 -11.80 2.50 -2.87
C LEU A 360 -11.77 3.79 -2.03
N ALA A 361 -10.61 4.16 -1.50
CA ALA A 361 -10.46 5.27 -0.56
C ALA A 361 -9.60 6.40 -1.16
N PRO A 362 -10.15 7.62 -1.34
CA PRO A 362 -9.36 8.79 -1.71
C PRO A 362 -8.29 9.08 -0.66
N GLY A 363 -7.12 9.56 -1.10
CA GLY A 363 -5.94 9.77 -0.26
C GLY A 363 -4.98 8.58 -0.22
N GLN A 364 -5.47 7.35 -0.45
CA GLN A 364 -4.60 6.18 -0.68
C GLN A 364 -3.90 6.28 -2.04
N PHE A 365 -2.90 5.43 -2.26
CA PHE A 365 -2.18 5.36 -3.54
C PHE A 365 -2.68 4.19 -4.37
N ALA A 366 -3.04 4.43 -5.63
CA ALA A 366 -3.18 3.37 -6.62
C ALA A 366 -1.77 3.04 -7.15
N VAL A 367 -1.28 1.83 -6.85
CA VAL A 367 0.03 1.35 -7.27
C VAL A 367 -0.13 0.38 -8.44
N PHE A 368 0.62 0.61 -9.51
CA PHE A 368 0.46 -0.09 -10.78
C PHE A 368 1.55 -1.14 -11.00
N TYR A 369 1.15 -2.29 -11.53
CA TYR A 369 2.00 -3.45 -11.73
C TYR A 369 1.85 -4.06 -13.12
N LYS A 370 2.95 -4.52 -13.71
CA LYS A 370 2.96 -5.32 -14.95
C LYS A 370 3.93 -6.49 -14.81
N GLY A 371 3.40 -7.71 -14.72
CA GLY A 371 4.19 -8.84 -14.24
C GLY A 371 4.68 -8.57 -12.82
N GLU A 372 5.98 -8.78 -12.57
CA GLU A 372 6.61 -8.49 -11.27
C GLU A 372 7.04 -7.02 -11.11
N GLU A 373 6.93 -6.20 -12.15
CA GLU A 373 7.39 -4.81 -12.13
C GLU A 373 6.34 -3.89 -11.47
N CYS A 374 6.77 -3.15 -10.44
CA CYS A 374 6.06 -2.00 -9.91
C CYS A 374 6.37 -0.79 -10.81
N LEU A 375 5.38 -0.37 -11.60
CA LEU A 375 5.53 0.74 -12.55
C LEU A 375 5.60 2.10 -11.85
N GLY A 376 4.94 2.22 -10.69
CA GLY A 376 4.81 3.47 -9.95
C GLY A 376 3.43 3.62 -9.32
N SER A 377 3.09 4.83 -8.87
CA SER A 377 1.78 5.09 -8.26
C SER A 377 1.30 6.53 -8.37
N GLY A 378 0.00 6.70 -8.13
CA GLY A 378 -0.65 8.00 -7.99
C GLY A 378 -1.60 8.02 -6.79
N LYS A 379 -1.65 9.14 -6.07
CA LYS A 379 -2.61 9.38 -4.99
C LYS A 379 -4.02 9.43 -5.59
N ILE A 380 -4.95 8.64 -5.08
CA ILE A 380 -6.35 8.60 -5.51
C ILE A 380 -7.02 9.90 -5.07
N LEU A 381 -7.48 10.70 -6.02
CA LEU A 381 -8.12 11.99 -5.75
C LEU A 381 -9.63 11.92 -5.85
N ARG A 382 -10.13 11.22 -6.87
CA ARG A 382 -11.57 11.12 -7.16
C ARG A 382 -11.95 9.70 -7.47
N LEU A 383 -13.18 9.36 -7.12
CA LEU A 383 -13.78 8.09 -7.48
C LEU A 383 -14.89 8.33 -8.50
N GLY A 384 -15.14 7.34 -9.34
CA GLY A 384 -16.35 7.28 -10.15
C GLY A 384 -17.60 6.99 -9.32
N PRO A 385 -18.77 6.96 -9.97
CA PRO A 385 -20.03 6.60 -9.32
C PRO A 385 -19.97 5.19 -8.74
N SER A 386 -20.65 4.97 -7.62
CA SER A 386 -20.79 3.63 -7.05
C SER A 386 -21.71 2.76 -7.90
N ALA A 387 -21.58 1.44 -7.78
CA ALA A 387 -22.50 0.50 -8.43
C ALA A 387 -23.95 0.79 -8.03
N TYR A 388 -24.19 1.22 -6.78
CA TYR A 388 -25.50 1.67 -6.31
C TYR A 388 -26.03 2.91 -7.04
N THR A 389 -25.18 3.94 -7.20
CA THR A 389 -25.53 5.17 -7.92
C THR A 389 -25.88 4.86 -9.38
N LEU A 390 -25.11 3.98 -10.03
CA LEU A 390 -25.36 3.55 -11.40
C LEU A 390 -26.67 2.76 -11.54
N GLN A 391 -26.98 1.89 -10.57
CA GLN A 391 -28.24 1.14 -10.54
C GLN A 391 -29.46 2.06 -10.38
N LYS A 392 -29.41 3.03 -9.45
CA LYS A 392 -30.46 4.06 -9.28
C LYS A 392 -30.65 4.91 -10.54
N GLY A 393 -29.57 5.24 -11.26
CA GLY A 393 -29.66 5.96 -12.54
C GLY A 393 -30.36 5.17 -13.65
N ARG A 394 -30.11 3.86 -13.71
CA ARG A 394 -30.76 2.95 -14.68
C ARG A 394 -32.24 2.73 -14.39
N SER A 395 -32.64 2.62 -13.12
CA SER A 395 -34.04 2.45 -12.75
C SER A 395 -34.88 3.72 -13.04
N ARG A 396 -34.28 4.91 -12.95
CA ARG A 396 -34.93 6.19 -13.31
C ARG A 396 -35.05 6.43 -14.82
N SER A 397 -34.30 5.69 -15.65
CA SER A 397 -34.27 5.81 -17.12
C SER A 397 -34.98 4.67 -17.87
N GLY A 398 -35.78 3.86 -17.17
CA GLY A 398 -36.69 2.89 -17.79
C GLY A 398 -37.70 3.58 -18.74
N PRO A 399 -38.31 2.84 -19.70
CA PRO A 399 -39.11 3.45 -20.76
C PRO A 399 -40.25 4.26 -20.15
N ARG A 400 -40.25 5.58 -20.41
CA ARG A 400 -41.43 6.43 -20.16
C ARG A 400 -42.60 5.74 -20.85
N ARG A 401 -43.59 5.27 -20.07
CA ARG A 401 -44.90 4.91 -20.60
C ARG A 401 -45.37 6.11 -21.41
N GLN A 402 -45.52 5.95 -22.72
CA GLN A 402 -46.16 6.96 -23.54
C GLN A 402 -47.53 7.26 -22.92
N PRO A 403 -47.92 8.53 -22.75
CA PRO A 403 -49.28 8.85 -22.38
C PRO A 403 -50.18 8.33 -23.50
N GLN A 404 -51.16 7.48 -23.15
CA GLN A 404 -52.21 7.13 -24.09
C GLN A 404 -52.94 8.42 -24.53
N PRO A 405 -53.34 8.55 -25.80
CA PRO A 405 -54.09 9.71 -26.25
C PRO A 405 -55.48 9.69 -25.64
N GLY A 406 -55.65 10.38 -24.52
CA GLY A 406 -56.94 10.68 -23.91
C GLY A 406 -57.62 11.83 -24.65
N THR A 407 -58.76 11.53 -25.24
CA THR A 407 -59.79 12.42 -25.81
C THR A 407 -59.83 13.82 -25.20
N ARG A 408 -59.51 14.84 -26.02
CA ARG A 408 -59.85 16.25 -25.73
C ARG A 408 -61.32 16.49 -26.08
N ALA A 409 -62.13 16.72 -25.05
CA ALA A 409 -63.43 17.37 -25.19
C ALA A 409 -63.22 18.85 -25.54
N LEU A 410 -63.97 19.31 -26.53
CA LEU A 410 -64.09 20.70 -26.93
C LEU A 410 -64.95 21.45 -25.91
N SER A 411 -64.45 22.57 -25.39
CA SER A 411 -65.29 23.63 -24.84
C SER A 411 -64.78 24.98 -25.32
N ALA A 412 -65.64 25.65 -26.07
CA ALA A 412 -65.47 26.98 -26.63
C ALA A 412 -65.46 28.06 -25.54
N GLY A 413 -64.74 29.16 -25.81
CA GLY A 413 -64.73 30.37 -25.00
C GLY A 413 -63.83 31.45 -25.60
N SER A 414 -64.44 32.27 -26.46
CA SER A 414 -64.05 33.61 -26.93
C SER A 414 -63.46 34.51 -25.82
N GLY A 415 -62.58 35.50 -26.03
CA GLY A 415 -62.04 36.16 -27.22
C GLY A 415 -61.32 37.46 -26.82
N PHE A 416 -60.57 38.05 -27.78
CA PHE A 416 -59.99 39.42 -27.83
C PHE A 416 -58.85 39.77 -26.85
N GLY A 417 -57.74 40.43 -27.22
CA GLY A 417 -57.25 40.99 -28.50
C GLY A 417 -56.05 41.94 -28.26
N GLY A 418 -55.10 41.99 -29.22
CA GLY A 418 -54.07 43.05 -29.44
C GLY A 418 -52.92 43.18 -28.41
N ALA A 419 -51.70 43.61 -28.71
CA ALA A 419 -50.97 43.96 -29.92
C ALA A 419 -49.46 43.98 -29.58
N GLU A 420 -48.60 43.50 -30.48
CA GLU A 420 -47.14 43.78 -30.53
C GLU A 420 -46.90 45.08 -31.36
N PRO A 421 -45.72 45.76 -31.39
CA PRO A 421 -44.38 45.15 -31.43
C PRO A 421 -43.18 45.93 -30.81
N GLY A 422 -42.03 45.26 -30.78
CA GLY A 422 -40.74 45.89 -31.12
C GLY A 422 -39.66 45.96 -30.02
N GLY A 423 -38.55 45.24 -30.23
CA GLY A 423 -37.29 45.51 -29.53
C GLY A 423 -36.32 44.32 -29.46
N ARG A 424 -35.44 44.16 -30.47
CA ARG A 424 -34.17 43.43 -30.32
C ARG A 424 -33.21 44.28 -29.48
N PRO A 425 -32.24 43.70 -28.73
CA PRO A 425 -30.93 43.48 -29.36
C PRO A 425 -30.12 42.25 -28.87
N ALA A 426 -29.15 41.93 -29.73
CA ALA A 426 -27.79 41.40 -29.47
C ALA A 426 -27.59 39.98 -28.91
N ALA A 427 -27.04 39.15 -29.79
CA ALA A 427 -26.48 37.84 -29.55
C ALA A 427 -25.17 37.91 -28.74
N GLY A 428 -25.07 37.08 -27.70
CA GLY A 428 -23.82 36.69 -27.05
C GLY A 428 -23.68 35.17 -27.13
N LEU A 429 -22.70 34.70 -27.91
CA LEU A 429 -22.30 33.30 -27.99
C LEU A 429 -21.72 32.86 -26.63
N LEU A 430 -22.41 31.96 -25.93
CA LEU A 430 -21.78 31.09 -24.93
C LEU A 430 -21.61 29.69 -25.55
N LEU A 431 -20.35 29.28 -25.64
CA LEU A 431 -19.92 27.94 -26.02
C LEU A 431 -20.12 26.99 -24.83
N ASP A 432 -20.88 25.93 -25.05
CA ASP A 432 -21.14 24.84 -24.12
C ASP A 432 -20.19 23.67 -24.46
N PRO A 433 -19.26 23.23 -23.57
CA PRO A 433 -18.44 22.06 -23.83
C PRO A 433 -18.86 20.89 -22.91
N GLY A 434 -19.47 19.84 -23.47
CA GLY A 434 -19.61 18.60 -22.70
C GLY A 434 -20.63 17.56 -23.16
N ALA A 435 -20.86 17.37 -24.46
CA ALA A 435 -21.62 16.21 -24.93
C ALA A 435 -20.75 14.93 -24.87
N TRP A 436 -21.18 13.94 -24.10
CA TRP A 436 -20.61 12.59 -24.08
C TRP A 436 -21.04 11.81 -25.33
N PRO A 437 -20.13 11.15 -26.07
CA PRO A 437 -20.54 10.25 -27.15
C PRO A 437 -20.98 8.89 -26.59
N PRO A 438 -22.02 8.25 -27.15
CA PRO A 438 -22.42 6.90 -26.78
C PRO A 438 -21.58 5.87 -27.54
N LEU A 439 -20.96 4.92 -26.84
CA LEU A 439 -20.38 3.72 -27.46
C LEU A 439 -21.23 2.50 -27.11
N LEU A 440 -21.99 2.04 -28.10
CA LEU A 440 -22.63 0.73 -28.15
C LEU A 440 -21.58 -0.34 -28.50
N PRO A 441 -21.58 -1.53 -27.87
CA PRO A 441 -20.80 -2.65 -28.37
C PRO A 441 -21.59 -3.43 -29.42
N ARG A 442 -21.02 -3.55 -30.62
CA ARG A 442 -21.49 -4.48 -31.67
C ARG A 442 -21.19 -5.92 -31.22
N ARG A 443 -22.21 -6.79 -31.34
CA ARG A 443 -22.08 -8.25 -31.26
C ARG A 443 -21.14 -8.77 -32.35
N GLY A 444 -20.19 -9.62 -31.97
CA GLY A 444 -19.32 -10.36 -32.88
C GLY A 444 -18.89 -11.70 -32.28
N ARG A 445 -19.50 -12.76 -32.82
CA ARG A 445 -19.24 -14.21 -32.81
C ARG A 445 -18.29 -14.87 -31.79
N LYS A 446 -18.83 -15.95 -31.20
CA LYS A 446 -18.15 -17.04 -30.51
C LYS A 446 -17.21 -17.77 -31.49
N ASP A 447 -15.98 -18.01 -31.08
CA ASP A 447 -15.22 -19.18 -31.50
C ASP A 447 -14.56 -19.80 -30.26
N LEU A 448 -14.95 -21.05 -30.00
CA LEU A 448 -14.33 -21.93 -29.02
C LEU A 448 -12.95 -22.33 -29.55
N LEU A 449 -11.90 -22.10 -28.77
CA LEU A 449 -10.66 -22.84 -28.87
C LEU A 449 -10.29 -23.36 -27.48
N LEU A 450 -10.59 -24.65 -27.27
CA LEU A 450 -10.01 -25.45 -26.20
C LEU A 450 -8.49 -25.47 -26.40
N TRP A 451 -7.75 -25.04 -25.40
CA TRP A 451 -6.36 -25.46 -25.22
C TRP A 451 -6.27 -26.26 -23.92
N VAL A 452 -6.09 -27.56 -24.10
CA VAL A 452 -5.82 -28.55 -23.06
C VAL A 452 -4.31 -28.53 -22.80
N CYS A 453 -3.88 -28.10 -21.62
CA CYS A 453 -2.49 -28.28 -21.17
C CYS A 453 -2.33 -29.68 -20.54
N PRO A 454 -1.36 -30.50 -20.99
CA PRO A 454 -1.11 -31.82 -20.43
C PRO A 454 -0.30 -31.77 -19.13
N ARG A 455 -0.61 -32.70 -18.21
CA ARG A 455 0.15 -32.98 -16.98
C ARG A 455 1.51 -33.61 -17.32
N PRO A 456 2.57 -33.37 -16.52
CA PRO A 456 3.79 -34.17 -16.60
C PRO A 456 3.69 -35.41 -15.71
N THR A 457 4.01 -36.59 -16.27
CA THR A 457 4.35 -37.81 -15.54
C THR A 457 5.85 -38.11 -15.69
N PRO A 458 6.49 -38.75 -14.71
CA PRO A 458 7.94 -38.89 -14.63
C PRO A 458 8.43 -40.11 -15.42
N SER A 459 9.63 -40.05 -15.97
CA SER A 459 10.36 -41.26 -16.39
C SER A 459 11.85 -41.11 -16.15
N ALA A 460 12.40 -42.15 -15.52
CA ALA A 460 13.82 -42.38 -15.32
C ALA A 460 14.37 -43.23 -16.47
N SER A 461 15.64 -43.04 -16.82
CA SER A 461 16.48 -44.09 -17.43
C SER A 461 17.97 -43.74 -17.34
N TYR A 462 18.73 -44.67 -16.76
CA TYR A 462 20.19 -44.87 -16.84
C TYR A 462 20.57 -45.46 -18.23
N PRO A 463 21.83 -45.43 -18.74
CA PRO A 463 22.93 -46.34 -18.29
C PRO A 463 24.37 -45.79 -18.57
N PRO A 464 25.47 -46.59 -18.70
CA PRO A 464 26.27 -47.19 -17.60
C PRO A 464 27.81 -46.93 -17.68
N GLY A 465 28.53 -47.23 -16.57
CA GLY A 465 29.94 -47.73 -16.48
C GLY A 465 31.12 -46.85 -16.96
N GLY A 466 32.30 -46.77 -16.32
CA GLY A 466 32.85 -47.44 -15.15
C GLY A 466 34.32 -47.03 -14.88
N ALA A 467 34.86 -47.53 -13.76
CA ALA A 467 36.28 -47.59 -13.31
C ALA A 467 37.00 -46.27 -12.99
N ALA A 468 37.85 -46.10 -11.99
CA ALA A 468 38.40 -46.84 -10.84
C ALA A 468 38.92 -45.71 -9.87
N GLY A 469 39.15 -45.82 -8.56
CA GLY A 469 39.52 -46.91 -7.67
C GLY A 469 39.99 -46.29 -6.33
N THR A 470 40.00 -47.11 -5.27
CA THR A 470 40.77 -46.98 -4.00
C THR A 470 40.43 -45.82 -3.04
N ALA A 471 40.30 -45.97 -1.71
CA ALA A 471 40.43 -47.12 -0.82
C ALA A 471 39.92 -46.76 0.61
N ARG A 472 39.45 -47.82 1.29
CA ARG A 472 39.63 -48.16 2.73
C ARG A 472 38.85 -47.45 3.85
N ASN A 473 38.08 -48.33 4.53
CA ASN A 473 37.97 -48.55 5.99
C ASN A 473 37.25 -47.48 6.82
N LYS A 474 36.36 -47.78 7.77
CA LYS A 474 36.15 -48.98 8.61
C LYS A 474 34.74 -48.84 9.26
N ARG A 475 34.02 -49.98 9.37
CA ARG A 475 33.27 -50.54 10.53
C ARG A 475 32.35 -49.61 11.37
N LEU A 476 31.20 -49.99 11.91
CA LEU A 476 30.37 -51.21 12.08
C LEU A 476 29.05 -50.66 12.71
N SER A 477 27.85 -51.10 12.32
CA SER A 477 26.98 -52.06 13.07
C SER A 477 26.63 -51.60 14.51
N SER A 478 25.42 -51.62 15.07
CA SER A 478 24.14 -52.24 14.75
C SER A 478 23.09 -51.66 15.73
N THR A 479 21.86 -51.53 15.24
CA THR A 479 20.58 -51.97 15.82
C THR A 479 20.36 -52.10 17.34
N CYS A 480 19.18 -51.60 17.76
CA CYS A 480 18.14 -52.26 18.60
C CYS A 480 17.87 -51.84 20.07
N ILE A 481 16.58 -51.51 20.31
CA ILE A 481 15.67 -51.93 21.41
C ILE A 481 15.34 -50.94 22.56
N LEU A 482 14.01 -50.75 22.68
CA LEU A 482 13.10 -50.46 23.83
C LEU A 482 13.73 -50.40 25.24
N THR A 483 13.23 -49.64 26.22
CA THR A 483 11.91 -49.80 26.86
C THR A 483 11.71 -48.69 27.93
N ALA A 484 10.46 -48.35 28.23
CA ALA A 484 10.04 -47.52 29.34
C ALA A 484 10.03 -48.28 30.70
N ALA A 485 10.18 -47.56 31.82
CA ALA A 485 9.65 -47.97 33.13
C ALA A 485 9.53 -46.77 34.09
N SER A 486 8.54 -46.88 34.96
CA SER A 486 7.93 -45.90 35.86
C SER A 486 8.41 -45.99 37.32
N VAL A 487 7.67 -45.27 38.21
CA VAL A 487 7.59 -45.34 39.70
C VAL A 487 8.47 -44.27 40.39
N GLY A 488 8.03 -43.44 41.34
CA GLY A 488 6.78 -43.30 42.10
C GLY A 488 7.05 -43.12 43.61
N THR A 489 6.36 -42.15 44.25
CA THR A 489 5.97 -42.01 45.69
C THR A 489 6.68 -41.01 46.63
N GLY A 490 5.84 -40.25 47.39
CA GLY A 490 6.13 -39.60 48.69
C GLY A 490 5.59 -38.16 48.90
N ARG A 491 4.28 -37.92 49.20
CA ARG A 491 3.65 -37.38 50.47
C ARG A 491 4.35 -36.18 51.17
N ARG A 492 3.74 -35.13 51.78
CA ARG A 492 2.36 -34.67 52.17
C ARG A 492 2.45 -33.23 52.78
N GLY A 493 1.35 -32.45 52.77
CA GLY A 493 1.03 -31.37 53.75
C GLY A 493 0.52 -30.04 53.14
N ARG A 494 -0.81 -29.81 53.01
CA ARG A 494 -1.71 -28.86 53.78
C ARG A 494 -1.14 -27.44 53.95
N GLN A 495 -1.84 -26.31 53.78
CA GLN A 495 -3.26 -25.91 53.76
C GLN A 495 -3.31 -24.46 53.19
N GLY A 496 -4.42 -24.02 52.57
CA GLY A 496 -4.62 -22.61 52.23
C GLY A 496 -5.74 -22.39 51.21
N VAL A 497 -6.95 -22.14 51.72
CA VAL A 497 -8.19 -21.93 50.98
C VAL A 497 -8.21 -20.52 50.38
N GLY A 498 -8.57 -20.41 49.09
CA GLY A 498 -8.83 -19.15 48.40
C GLY A 498 -9.77 -19.40 47.22
N THR A 499 -11.01 -18.96 47.37
CA THR A 499 -12.18 -19.13 46.51
C THR A 499 -11.96 -18.76 45.04
N ALA A 500 -12.24 -19.70 44.13
CA ALA A 500 -12.34 -19.46 42.69
C ALA A 500 -13.79 -19.14 42.33
N HIS A 501 -14.04 -17.91 41.87
CA HIS A 501 -15.26 -17.56 41.15
C HIS A 501 -15.07 -17.87 39.66
N THR A 502 -15.80 -18.87 39.19
CA THR A 502 -16.02 -19.17 37.77
C THR A 502 -16.92 -18.11 37.16
N TRP A 503 -16.40 -17.33 36.21
CA TRP A 503 -17.19 -16.61 35.23
C TRP A 503 -16.90 -17.19 33.86
N ASP A 504 -17.85 -17.98 33.37
CA ASP A 504 -17.96 -18.33 31.96
C ASP A 504 -18.16 -17.05 31.14
N LEU A 505 -17.23 -16.77 30.24
CA LEU A 505 -17.41 -15.77 29.18
C LEU A 505 -17.34 -16.48 27.83
N PRO A 506 -18.34 -16.31 26.95
CA PRO A 506 -18.38 -16.96 25.66
C PRO A 506 -17.29 -16.40 24.73
N GLY A 507 -16.66 -17.31 23.98
CA GLY A 507 -15.60 -17.00 23.02
C GLY A 507 -16.01 -15.93 22.02
N VAL A 508 -15.30 -14.81 22.08
CA VAL A 508 -15.34 -13.77 21.05
C VAL A 508 -14.31 -14.13 19.99
N CYS A 509 -14.77 -14.59 18.83
CA CYS A 509 -13.96 -14.65 17.62
C CYS A 509 -13.54 -13.21 17.26
N TRP A 510 -12.24 -12.95 17.26
CA TRP A 510 -11.68 -11.72 16.72
C TRP A 510 -11.75 -11.80 15.19
N GLU A 511 -12.70 -11.11 14.59
CA GLU A 511 -12.65 -10.79 13.16
C GLU A 511 -11.62 -9.66 12.94
N ASP A 512 -10.44 -10.03 12.45
CA ASP A 512 -9.45 -9.08 11.93
C ASP A 512 -10.03 -8.32 10.73
N HIS A 513 -10.26 -7.01 10.89
CA HIS A 513 -10.74 -6.14 9.81
C HIS A 513 -9.58 -5.41 9.11
N PRO A 514 -9.39 -5.58 7.79
CA PRO A 514 -8.23 -5.03 7.06
C PRO A 514 -8.29 -3.53 6.75
N TYR A 515 -9.31 -2.81 7.21
CA TYR A 515 -9.58 -1.39 6.85
C TYR A 515 -9.40 -0.40 8.00
N ALA A 516 -8.96 -0.85 9.16
CA ALA A 516 -8.77 -0.01 10.33
C ALA A 516 -7.28 0.10 10.67
N TRP A 517 -6.70 1.28 10.44
CA TRP A 517 -5.53 1.72 11.19
C TRP A 517 -6.04 2.23 12.54
N HIS A 518 -6.34 1.30 13.45
CA HIS A 518 -6.68 1.59 14.85
C HIS A 518 -5.64 0.96 15.76
#